data_AF-A0A9J6E7W9-F1
#
_entry.id   AF-A0A9J6E7W9-F1
#
_cell.length_a   1.000
_cell.length_b   1.000
_cell.length_c   1.000
_cell.angle_alpha   90.00
_cell.angle_beta   90.00
_cell.angle_gamma   90.00
#
_symmetry.space_group_name_H-M   'P 1'
#
loop_
_entity.id
_entity.type
_entity.pdbx_description
1 polymer ?
#
loop_
_entity_poly.entity_id
_entity_poly.type
_entity_poly.pdbx_seq_one_letter_code
_entity_poly.pdbx_strand_id
1 'polypeptide(L)'
;MTDHAPVVLTVKEAAGPRHDDSAWRLDPTLLQDKTSLQNIISFLETSVQKAPSITPDVWESLKREWKGFLQSKGRNRKRRLTAQMAEVLRTMRIVKGTEPLTSCTRDYLASLEVKYKRLLQERTRKTSGTHGSLGETDVTADLREVCGNGSSRITQAMCPDGSTTDD
;
A
#
# COMPACT_ATOMS: atom_id res chain seq x y z
N MET A 1 18.60 0.93 -41.62
CA MET A 1 18.54 -0.25 -40.73
C MET A 1 19.48 0.05 -39.57
N THR A 2 18.99 0.05 -38.34
CA THR A 2 19.84 0.22 -37.15
C THR A 2 20.44 -1.12 -36.78
N ASP A 3 21.77 -1.21 -36.71
CA ASP A 3 22.56 -2.42 -36.41
C ASP A 3 22.41 -2.96 -34.97
N HIS A 4 21.39 -2.49 -34.24
CA HIS A 4 21.14 -2.87 -32.85
C HIS A 4 19.92 -3.78 -32.77
N ALA A 5 20.17 -5.06 -32.49
CA ALA A 5 19.12 -6.02 -32.20
C ALA A 5 18.52 -5.75 -30.81
N PRO A 6 17.19 -5.87 -30.63
CA PRO A 6 16.54 -5.69 -29.34
C PRO A 6 16.97 -6.80 -28.37
N VAL A 7 17.44 -6.41 -27.18
CA VAL A 7 17.75 -7.34 -26.11
C VAL A 7 16.47 -7.61 -25.30
N VAL A 8 15.96 -8.84 -25.42
CA VAL A 8 14.78 -9.30 -24.66
C VAL A 8 15.25 -10.07 -23.43
N LEU A 9 14.96 -9.54 -22.24
CA LEU A 9 15.24 -10.22 -20.97
C LEU A 9 14.01 -11.01 -20.53
N THR A 10 14.14 -12.34 -20.46
CA THR A 10 13.09 -13.21 -19.94
C THR A 10 13.38 -13.51 -18.46
N VAL A 11 12.64 -12.88 -17.56
CA VAL A 11 12.74 -13.17 -16.12
C VAL A 11 11.85 -14.37 -15.81
N LYS A 12 12.45 -15.49 -15.43
CA LYS A 12 11.72 -16.67 -14.97
C LYS A 12 11.41 -16.52 -13.48
N GLU A 13 10.13 -16.42 -13.14
CA GLU A 13 9.67 -16.45 -11.76
C GLU A 13 9.85 -17.86 -11.19
N ALA A 14 10.62 -17.98 -10.11
CA ALA A 14 10.90 -19.29 -9.50
C ALA A 14 9.66 -19.79 -8.74
N ALA A 15 8.94 -20.74 -9.35
CA ALA A 15 7.81 -21.43 -8.73
C ALA A 15 8.32 -22.44 -7.68
N GLY A 16 8.35 -22.03 -6.42
CA GLY A 16 8.57 -22.94 -5.29
C GLY A 16 8.21 -22.29 -3.96
N PRO A 17 7.62 -23.02 -3.00
CA PRO A 17 7.38 -22.49 -1.67
C PRO A 17 8.72 -22.44 -0.91
N ARG A 18 9.42 -21.31 -1.04
CA ARG A 18 10.56 -21.00 -0.18
C ARG A 18 10.05 -20.62 1.21
N HIS A 19 10.00 -21.61 2.10
CA HIS A 19 9.97 -21.35 3.55
C HIS A 19 11.39 -20.98 3.97
N ASP A 20 11.78 -19.78 3.58
CA ASP A 20 13.12 -19.26 3.75
C ASP A 20 12.93 -17.96 4.54
N ASP A 21 13.66 -17.77 5.65
CA ASP A 21 13.60 -16.56 6.49
C ASP A 21 13.92 -15.25 5.71
N SER A 22 14.32 -15.41 4.44
CA SER A 22 14.48 -14.41 3.39
C SER A 22 13.14 -13.84 2.87
N ALA A 23 12.02 -14.57 2.95
CA ALA A 23 10.71 -14.14 2.47
C ALA A 23 9.95 -13.32 3.52
N TRP A 24 10.52 -12.19 3.93
CA TRP A 24 9.79 -11.24 4.75
C TRP A 24 8.65 -10.62 3.91
N ARG A 25 7.43 -10.63 4.45
CA ARG A 25 6.27 -10.05 3.79
C ARG A 25 5.91 -8.72 4.45
N LEU A 26 5.73 -7.69 3.62
CA LEU A 26 5.12 -6.43 4.06
C LEU A 26 3.70 -6.73 4.54
N ASP A 27 3.31 -6.16 5.69
CA ASP A 27 1.92 -6.17 6.12
C ASP A 27 1.10 -5.26 5.17
N PRO A 28 0.24 -5.82 4.29
CA PRO A 28 -0.46 -5.03 3.27
C PRO A 28 -1.43 -4.02 3.90
N THR A 29 -1.81 -4.21 5.16
CA THR A 29 -2.64 -3.25 5.87
C THR A 29 -1.92 -1.92 6.15
N LEU A 30 -0.58 -1.89 6.08
CA LEU A 30 0.20 -0.65 6.15
C LEU A 30 -0.03 0.24 4.92
N LEU A 31 -0.34 -0.35 3.78
CA LEU A 31 -0.62 0.39 2.54
C LEU A 31 -2.02 1.03 2.55
N GLN A 32 -2.94 0.51 3.39
CA GLN A 32 -4.29 1.05 3.54
C GLN A 32 -4.34 2.27 4.47
N ASP A 33 -3.33 2.46 5.32
CA ASP A 33 -3.23 3.60 6.23
C ASP A 33 -2.42 4.73 5.58
N LYS A 34 -3.11 5.81 5.16
CA LYS A 34 -2.52 6.94 4.42
C LYS A 34 -1.30 7.52 5.13
N THR A 35 -1.35 7.64 6.46
CA THR A 35 -0.22 8.13 7.27
C THR A 35 0.94 7.14 7.29
N SER A 36 0.69 5.84 7.37
CA SER A 36 1.75 4.83 7.28
C SER A 36 2.37 4.80 5.89
N LEU A 37 1.56 4.90 4.83
CA LEU A 37 2.02 4.93 3.45
C LEU A 37 2.96 6.10 3.17
N GLN A 38 2.58 7.33 3.54
CA GLN A 38 3.44 8.51 3.39
C GLN A 38 4.77 8.34 4.13
N ASN A 39 4.73 7.85 5.37
CA ASN A 39 5.94 7.59 6.14
C ASN A 39 6.84 6.52 5.49
N ILE A 40 6.26 5.52 4.83
CA ILE A 40 7.01 4.49 4.11
C ILE A 40 7.67 5.10 2.87
N ILE A 41 6.92 5.84 2.06
CA ILE A 41 7.42 6.50 0.84
C ILE A 41 8.60 7.40 1.20
N SER A 42 8.42 8.34 2.13
CA SER A 42 9.47 9.28 2.51
C SER A 42 10.71 8.58 3.07
N PHE A 43 10.53 7.49 3.82
CA PHE A 43 11.64 6.71 4.35
C PHE A 43 12.44 6.01 3.23
N LEU A 44 11.73 5.36 2.30
CA LEU A 44 12.37 4.68 1.16
C LEU A 44 13.12 5.68 0.28
N GLU A 45 12.51 6.80 -0.09
CA GLU A 45 13.13 7.86 -0.88
C GLU A 45 14.40 8.38 -0.20
N THR A 46 14.31 8.71 1.09
CA THR A 46 15.44 9.22 1.87
C THR A 46 16.57 8.20 1.95
N SER A 47 16.25 6.91 2.14
CA SER A 47 17.25 5.85 2.25
C SER A 47 18.01 5.61 0.93
N VAL A 48 17.32 5.71 -0.21
CA VAL A 48 17.95 5.60 -1.53
C VAL A 48 18.81 6.83 -1.83
N GLN A 49 18.32 8.04 -1.53
CA GLN A 49 19.07 9.29 -1.75
C GLN A 49 20.34 9.38 -0.91
N LYS A 50 20.35 8.80 0.28
CA LYS A 50 21.52 8.76 1.17
C LYS A 50 22.56 7.71 0.76
N ALA A 51 22.22 6.78 -0.12
CA ALA A 51 23.13 5.73 -0.54
C ALA A 51 24.19 6.32 -1.49
N PRO A 52 25.50 6.19 -1.19
CA PRO A 52 26.56 6.81 -2.00
C PRO A 52 26.69 6.18 -3.39
N SER A 53 26.43 4.88 -3.52
CA SER A 53 26.30 4.15 -4.78
C SER A 53 25.54 2.84 -4.57
N ILE A 54 24.73 2.41 -5.54
CA ILE A 54 23.97 1.16 -5.45
C ILE A 54 24.89 -0.01 -5.85
N THR A 55 25.75 -0.43 -4.92
CA THR A 55 26.50 -1.69 -5.04
C THR A 55 25.66 -2.85 -4.47
N PRO A 56 25.98 -4.12 -4.81
CA PRO A 56 25.27 -5.27 -4.25
C PRO A 56 25.22 -5.28 -2.70
N ASP A 57 26.32 -4.91 -2.04
CA ASP A 57 26.40 -4.87 -0.57
C ASP A 57 25.55 -3.75 0.04
N VAL A 58 25.52 -2.57 -0.62
CA VAL A 58 24.67 -1.45 -0.21
C VAL A 58 23.20 -1.82 -0.40
N TRP A 59 22.85 -2.50 -1.50
CA TRP A 59 21.51 -2.98 -1.78
C TRP A 59 20.99 -3.96 -0.72
N GLU A 60 21.81 -4.95 -0.32
CA GLU A 60 21.44 -5.88 0.75
C GLU A 60 21.34 -5.20 2.13
N SER A 61 22.12 -4.14 2.35
CA SER A 61 22.02 -3.33 3.57
C SER A 61 20.72 -2.51 3.61
N LEU A 62 20.36 -1.86 2.51
CA LEU A 62 19.10 -1.13 2.36
C LEU A 62 17.89 -2.06 2.55
N LYS A 63 17.89 -3.24 1.94
CA LYS A 63 16.81 -4.24 2.15
C LYS A 63 16.63 -4.61 3.61
N ARG A 64 17.73 -4.83 4.35
CA ARG A 64 17.68 -5.15 5.78
C ARG A 64 17.11 -4.00 6.59
N GLU A 65 17.49 -2.76 6.26
CA GLU A 65 16.96 -1.56 6.88
C GLU A 65 15.45 -1.40 6.63
N TRP A 66 15.02 -1.53 5.37
CA TRP A 66 13.62 -1.46 4.97
C TRP A 66 12.78 -2.53 5.66
N LYS A 67 13.27 -3.77 5.71
CA LYS A 67 12.63 -4.86 6.45
C LYS A 67 12.40 -4.47 7.92
N GLY A 68 13.43 -3.98 8.60
CA GLY A 68 13.35 -3.57 10.00
C GLY A 68 12.34 -2.42 10.22
N PHE A 69 12.38 -1.41 9.35
CA PHE A 69 11.46 -0.28 9.41
C PHE A 69 10.00 -0.70 9.21
N LEU A 70 9.73 -1.49 8.17
CA LEU A 70 8.36 -1.92 7.82
C LEU A 70 7.76 -2.83 8.89
N GLN A 71 8.56 -3.72 9.47
CA GLN A 71 8.14 -4.52 10.63
C GLN A 71 7.85 -3.65 11.85
N SER A 72 8.66 -2.63 12.11
CA SER A 72 8.42 -1.65 13.18
C SER A 72 7.10 -0.90 12.97
N LYS A 73 6.85 -0.40 11.76
CA LYS A 73 5.58 0.27 11.42
C LYS A 73 4.37 -0.66 11.56
N GLY A 74 4.48 -1.92 11.13
CA GLY A 74 3.44 -2.94 11.33
C GLY A 74 3.11 -3.15 12.81
N ARG A 75 4.14 -3.27 13.67
CA ARG A 75 3.97 -3.38 15.12
C ARG A 75 3.33 -2.12 15.72
N ASN A 76 3.78 -0.94 15.32
CA ASN A 76 3.24 0.33 15.81
C ASN A 76 1.78 0.55 15.41
N ARG A 77 1.39 0.19 14.18
CA ARG A 77 -0.01 0.20 13.74
C ARG A 77 -0.87 -0.71 14.60
N LYS A 78 -0.44 -1.96 14.82
CA LYS A 78 -1.15 -2.92 15.68
C LYS A 78 -1.32 -2.40 17.11
N ARG A 79 -0.28 -1.77 17.68
CA ARG A 79 -0.34 -1.12 19.00
C ARG A 79 -1.35 0.03 19.02
N ARG A 80 -1.32 0.92 18.02
CA ARG A 80 -2.25 2.05 17.91
C ARG A 80 -3.70 1.59 17.79
N LEU A 81 -3.99 0.60 16.94
CA LEU A 81 -5.33 0.02 16.82
C LEU A 81 -5.80 -0.60 18.14
N THR A 82 -4.93 -1.34 18.82
CA THR A 82 -5.25 -1.94 20.13
C THR A 82 -5.55 -0.87 21.18
N ALA A 83 -4.76 0.21 21.23
CA ALA A 83 -4.98 1.33 22.14
C ALA A 83 -6.31 2.05 21.84
N GLN A 84 -6.63 2.30 20.56
CA GLN A 84 -7.90 2.88 20.15
C GLN A 84 -9.10 1.99 20.52
N MET A 85 -8.99 0.67 20.34
CA MET A 85 -10.03 -0.28 20.76
C MET A 85 -10.24 -0.26 22.27
N ALA A 86 -9.15 -0.26 23.06
CA ALA A 86 -9.21 -0.20 24.51
C ALA A 86 -9.88 1.09 24.99
N GLU A 87 -9.56 2.22 24.36
CA GLU A 87 -10.18 3.50 24.68
C GLU A 87 -11.68 3.51 24.37
N VAL A 88 -12.09 3.00 23.21
CA VAL A 88 -13.53 2.89 22.88
C VAL A 88 -14.28 2.03 23.90
N LEU A 89 -13.71 0.88 24.30
CA LEU A 89 -14.31 0.02 25.32
C LEU A 89 -14.40 0.71 26.69
N ARG A 90 -13.36 1.47 27.07
CA ARG A 90 -13.35 2.26 28.30
C ARG A 90 -14.47 3.30 28.30
N THR A 91 -14.60 4.06 27.21
CA THR A 91 -15.65 5.07 27.05
C THR A 91 -17.04 4.44 27.07
N MET A 92 -17.24 3.31 26.39
CA MET A 92 -18.50 2.57 26.46
C MET A 92 -18.84 2.14 27.89
N ARG A 93 -17.86 1.66 28.67
CA ARG A 93 -18.08 1.28 30.07
C ARG A 93 -18.48 2.48 30.93
N ILE A 94 -17.84 3.63 30.74
CA ILE A 94 -18.17 4.86 31.46
C ILE A 94 -19.60 5.30 31.15
N VAL A 95 -19.97 5.36 29.87
CA VAL A 95 -21.32 5.79 29.45
C VAL A 95 -22.40 4.79 29.88
N LYS A 96 -22.11 3.48 29.91
CA LYS A 96 -23.06 2.49 30.45
C LYS A 96 -23.22 2.58 31.97
N GLY A 97 -22.21 3.09 32.68
CA GLY A 97 -22.25 3.28 34.13
C GLY A 97 -23.00 4.53 34.58
N THR A 98 -23.40 5.42 33.66
CA THR A 98 -24.20 6.61 33.98
C THR A 98 -25.68 6.29 33.80
N GLU A 99 -26.39 6.01 34.89
CA GLU A 99 -27.85 5.90 34.91
C GLU A 99 -28.51 7.23 35.35
N PRO A 100 -29.69 7.59 34.82
CA PRO A 100 -30.43 6.93 33.74
C PRO A 100 -29.90 7.27 32.34
N LEU A 101 -29.90 6.28 31.44
CA LEU A 101 -29.47 6.43 30.04
C LEU A 101 -30.48 7.28 29.24
N THR A 102 -30.13 8.54 28.97
CA THR A 102 -30.89 9.42 28.08
C THR A 102 -30.86 8.91 26.64
N SER A 103 -31.83 9.32 25.79
CA SER A 103 -31.83 8.96 24.37
C SER A 103 -30.50 9.28 23.68
N CYS A 104 -29.92 10.46 23.97
CA CYS A 104 -28.63 10.89 23.43
C CYS A 104 -27.48 9.95 23.82
N THR A 105 -27.45 9.45 25.07
CA THR A 105 -26.42 8.49 25.50
C THR A 105 -26.54 7.14 24.79
N ARG A 106 -27.76 6.70 24.46
CA ARG A 106 -27.99 5.47 23.68
C ARG A 106 -27.47 5.62 22.24
N ASP A 107 -27.74 6.75 21.58
CA ASP A 107 -27.24 7.02 20.24
C ASP A 107 -25.70 7.11 20.23
N TYR A 108 -25.12 7.72 21.26
CA TYR A 108 -23.68 7.78 21.43
C TYR A 108 -23.07 6.39 21.63
N LEU A 109 -23.66 5.53 22.46
CA LEU A 109 -23.22 4.14 22.64
C LEU A 109 -23.27 3.35 21.31
N ALA A 110 -24.34 3.50 20.53
CA ALA A 110 -24.45 2.87 19.22
C ALA A 110 -23.31 3.33 18.28
N SER A 111 -22.98 4.62 18.28
CA SER A 111 -21.85 5.16 17.50
C SER A 111 -20.50 4.56 17.92
N LEU A 112 -20.29 4.36 19.23
CA LEU A 112 -19.08 3.73 19.76
C LEU A 112 -19.00 2.24 19.39
N GLU A 113 -20.12 1.51 19.41
CA GLU A 113 -20.18 0.11 18.98
C GLU A 113 -19.82 -0.05 17.51
N VAL A 114 -20.36 0.82 16.64
CA VAL A 114 -19.99 0.86 15.22
C VAL A 114 -18.51 1.14 15.05
N LYS A 115 -17.96 2.12 15.80
CA LYS A 115 -16.53 2.44 15.77
C LYS A 115 -15.66 1.26 16.21
N TYR A 116 -16.03 0.57 17.29
CA TYR A 116 -15.33 -0.62 17.77
C TYR A 116 -15.34 -1.75 16.74
N LYS A 117 -16.49 -2.03 16.12
CA LYS A 117 -16.62 -3.05 15.06
C LYS A 117 -15.73 -2.74 13.85
N ARG A 118 -15.65 -1.47 13.43
CA ARG A 118 -14.74 -1.04 12.36
C ARG A 118 -13.27 -1.28 12.71
N LEU A 119 -12.84 -0.88 13.90
CA LEU A 119 -11.46 -1.11 14.37
C LEU A 119 -11.14 -2.60 14.49
N LEU A 120 -12.12 -3.42 14.91
CA LEU A 120 -11.98 -4.86 14.98
C LEU A 120 -11.79 -5.46 13.58
N GLN A 121 -12.62 -5.07 12.60
CA GLN A 121 -12.48 -5.49 11.20
C GLN A 121 -11.13 -5.09 10.61
N GLU A 122 -10.67 -3.87 10.90
CA GLU A 122 -9.37 -3.38 10.44
C GLU A 122 -8.20 -4.19 11.03
N ARG A 123 -8.36 -4.72 12.25
CA ARG A 123 -7.39 -5.62 12.89
C ARG A 123 -7.49 -7.06 12.39
N THR A 124 -8.69 -7.56 12.10
CA THR A 124 -8.95 -8.97 11.75
C THR A 124 -8.93 -9.24 10.25
N ARG A 125 -8.87 -8.22 9.38
CA ARG A 125 -8.46 -8.34 7.98
C ARG A 125 -7.01 -8.84 7.91
N LYS A 126 -6.81 -10.13 8.23
CA LYS A 126 -5.81 -10.93 7.55
C LYS A 126 -6.25 -10.87 6.10
N THR A 127 -5.38 -10.38 5.23
CA THR A 127 -5.56 -10.53 3.79
C THR A 127 -5.69 -12.02 3.53
N SER A 128 -6.93 -12.51 3.51
CA SER A 128 -7.31 -13.72 2.81
C SER A 128 -6.77 -13.52 1.41
N GLY A 129 -5.62 -14.12 1.16
CA GLY A 129 -5.06 -14.26 -0.17
C GLY A 129 -5.99 -15.14 -0.94
N THR A 130 -7.02 -14.54 -1.50
CA THR A 130 -7.75 -15.07 -2.63
C THR A 130 -7.47 -14.08 -3.76
N HIS A 131 -6.51 -14.45 -4.59
CA HIS A 131 -6.61 -14.16 -6.02
C HIS A 131 -8.02 -14.58 -6.43
N GLY A 132 -8.91 -13.61 -6.52
CA GLY A 132 -10.34 -13.81 -6.72
C GLY A 132 -10.92 -12.49 -7.14
N SER A 133 -10.81 -12.23 -8.46
CA SER A 133 -11.60 -11.29 -9.24
C SER A 133 -12.74 -10.64 -8.46
N LEU A 134 -12.64 -9.33 -8.18
CA LEU A 134 -13.75 -8.38 -8.14
C LEU A 134 -13.23 -6.98 -7.76
N GLY A 135 -13.43 -6.03 -8.67
CA GLY A 135 -13.49 -4.60 -8.38
C GLY A 135 -12.18 -3.85 -8.54
N GLU A 136 -11.98 -3.31 -9.74
CA GLU A 136 -11.21 -2.08 -9.95
C GLU A 136 -11.64 -1.03 -8.91
N THR A 137 -10.82 -0.82 -7.90
CA THR A 137 -10.71 0.48 -7.24
C THR A 137 -9.24 0.85 -7.28
N ASP A 138 -8.83 1.38 -8.42
CA ASP A 138 -8.13 2.67 -8.58
C ASP A 138 -7.07 3.10 -7.55
N VAL A 139 -6.31 2.17 -6.95
CA VAL A 139 -5.08 2.52 -6.20
C VAL A 139 -3.92 2.84 -7.16
N THR A 140 -4.04 2.48 -8.43
CA THR A 140 -3.04 2.77 -9.46
C THR A 140 -3.14 4.17 -10.05
N ALA A 141 -4.28 4.87 -9.91
CA ALA A 141 -4.41 6.26 -10.37
C ALA A 141 -3.61 7.23 -9.48
N ASP A 142 -3.68 7.06 -8.15
CA ASP A 142 -2.96 7.94 -7.20
C ASP A 142 -1.42 7.83 -7.31
N LEU A 143 -0.90 6.69 -7.77
CA LEU A 143 0.55 6.54 -8.05
C LEU A 143 0.97 7.16 -9.38
N ARG A 144 0.03 7.34 -10.33
CA ARG A 144 0.31 7.94 -11.64
C ARG A 144 0.38 9.47 -11.58
N GLU A 145 -0.22 10.08 -10.56
CA GLU A 145 -0.25 11.55 -10.39
C GLU A 145 1.03 12.11 -9.74
N VAL A 146 1.75 11.31 -8.96
CA VAL A 146 3.02 11.72 -8.32
C VAL A 146 4.19 11.74 -9.33
N CYS A 147 4.07 11.03 -10.46
CA CYS A 147 5.00 11.10 -11.58
C CYS A 147 4.43 11.97 -12.70
N GLY A 148 4.32 13.28 -12.44
CA GLY A 148 3.86 14.24 -13.43
C GLY A 148 4.66 14.22 -14.73
N ASN A 149 3.91 14.14 -15.84
CA ASN A 149 4.12 14.82 -17.12
C ASN A 149 5.47 14.67 -17.84
N GLY A 150 5.47 13.76 -18.81
CA GLY A 150 6.34 13.80 -19.99
C GLY A 150 5.58 13.42 -21.26
N SER A 151 4.97 14.42 -21.89
CA SER A 151 4.63 14.49 -23.32
C SER A 151 3.45 13.68 -23.89
N SER A 152 2.29 14.33 -23.84
CA SER A 152 1.34 14.60 -24.92
C SER A 152 1.46 13.87 -26.28
N ARG A 153 0.29 13.32 -26.67
CA ARG A 153 -0.40 13.54 -27.97
C ARG A 153 0.02 12.73 -29.21
N ILE A 154 -0.84 11.76 -29.54
CA ILE A 154 -1.79 11.73 -30.69
C ILE A 154 -1.88 10.30 -31.22
N THR A 155 -2.99 9.63 -30.94
CA THR A 155 -3.50 8.55 -31.79
C THR A 155 -4.78 9.06 -32.43
N GLN A 156 -4.60 9.83 -33.52
CA GLN A 156 -5.65 10.00 -34.51
C GLN A 156 -5.43 8.88 -35.52
N ALA A 157 -6.35 7.92 -35.54
CA ALA A 157 -6.41 6.91 -36.58
C ALA A 157 -6.85 7.59 -37.87
N MET A 158 -5.99 7.60 -38.90
CA MET A 158 -6.35 7.84 -40.29
C MET A 158 -5.31 7.19 -41.20
N CYS A 159 -5.79 6.30 -42.06
CA CYS A 159 -5.01 5.67 -43.12
C CYS A 159 -4.62 6.71 -44.18
N PRO A 160 -3.42 6.63 -44.79
CA PRO A 160 -3.15 7.34 -46.01
C PRO A 160 -2.85 6.35 -47.16
N ASP A 161 -3.89 6.01 -47.93
CA ASP A 161 -3.68 5.84 -49.36
C ASP A 161 -3.46 7.25 -49.90
N GLY A 162 -2.20 7.57 -50.16
CA GLY A 162 -1.73 8.90 -50.53
C GLY A 162 -0.40 8.78 -51.25
N SER A 163 -0.42 8.08 -52.37
CA SER A 163 0.65 8.05 -53.35
C SER A 163 0.99 9.47 -53.83
N THR A 164 2.27 9.82 -53.81
CA THR A 164 2.85 10.86 -54.67
C THR A 164 3.89 10.21 -55.57
N THR A 165 3.62 10.21 -56.88
CA THR A 165 4.59 9.98 -57.96
C THR A 165 4.80 11.30 -58.69
N ASP A 166 6.04 11.77 -58.73
CA ASP A 166 6.54 12.68 -59.76
C ASP A 166 7.34 11.81 -60.77
N ASP A 167 6.93 11.91 -62.04
CA ASP A 167 7.38 11.24 -63.28
C ASP A 167 7.38 9.69 -63.35
#